data_AF-A0A5C9E1X4-F1
#
_entry.id   AF-A0A5C9E1X4-F1
#
_cell.length_a   1.000
_cell.length_b   1.000
_cell.length_c   1.000
_cell.angle_alpha   90.00
_cell.angle_beta   90.00
_cell.angle_gamma   90.00
#
_symmetry.space_group_name_H-M   'P 1'
#
loop_
_entity.id
_entity.type
_entity.pdbx_description
1 polymer ?
#
loop_
_entity_poly.entity_id
_entity_poly.type
_entity_poly.pdbx_seq_one_letter_code
_entity_poly.pdbx_strand_id
1 'polypeptide(L)' 'MKKLVSCGELKKGDTFVCEECGLELKVSKACDCGEEGACTEQGFVCCGDSMKKK' A
#
# COMPACT_ATOMS: atom_id res chain seq x y z
N MET A 1 6.70 -11.12 -10.42
CA MET A 1 6.56 -11.06 -8.95
C MET A 1 5.75 -9.80 -8.63
N LYS A 2 4.50 -9.92 -8.17
CA LYS A 2 3.67 -8.76 -7.79
C LYS A 2 4.21 -8.24 -6.45
N LYS A 3 4.77 -7.03 -6.42
CA LYS A 3 5.38 -6.44 -5.23
C LYS A 3 4.25 -6.01 -4.27
N LEU A 4 4.06 -6.78 -3.21
CA LEU A 4 3.16 -6.47 -2.11
C LEU A 4 3.82 -5.37 -1.25
N VAL A 5 3.00 -4.59 -0.55
CA VAL A 5 3.48 -3.49 0.29
C VAL A 5 3.17 -3.84 1.74
N SER A 6 4.17 -3.86 2.60
CA SER A 6 3.91 -4.13 4.01
C SER A 6 3.23 -2.92 4.65
N CYS A 7 2.23 -3.15 5.50
CA CYS A 7 1.56 -2.06 6.21
C CYS A 7 2.49 -1.24 7.13
N GLY A 8 3.66 -1.78 7.50
CA GLY A 8 4.72 -1.06 8.23
C GLY A 8 5.57 -0.13 7.35
N GLU A 9 5.56 -0.32 6.03
CA GLU A 9 6.25 0.58 5.07
C GLU A 9 5.38 1.77 4.67
N LEU A 10 4.08 1.73 5.01
CA LEU A 10 3.10 2.77 4.71
C LEU A 10 3.24 3.93 5.69
N LYS A 11 3.65 5.09 5.19
CA LYS A 11 3.71 6.32 5.97
C LYS A 11 2.47 7.15 5.71
N LYS A 12 2.00 7.88 6.73
CA LYS A 12 0.91 8.84 6.58
C LYS A 12 1.27 9.84 5.49
N GLY A 13 0.39 9.97 4.48
CA GLY A 13 0.58 10.82 3.32
C GLY A 13 1.04 10.10 2.06
N ASP A 14 1.53 8.86 2.15
CA ASP A 14 1.86 8.06 0.98
C ASP A 14 0.63 7.89 0.09
N THR A 15 0.84 8.03 -1.22
CA THR A 15 -0.23 7.93 -2.21
C THR A 15 0.08 6.78 -3.17
N PHE A 16 -0.94 5.97 -3.45
CA PHE A 16 -0.89 4.86 -4.40
C PHE A 16 -1.88 5.13 -5.51
N VAL A 17 -1.49 4.91 -6.75
CA VAL A 17 -2.33 5.14 -7.92
C VAL A 17 -2.47 3.85 -8.73
N CYS A 18 -3.70 3.56 -9.15
CA CYS A 18 -3.96 2.55 -10.17
C CYS A 18 -3.75 3.22 -11.54
N GLU A 19 -2.79 2.72 -12.32
CA GLU A 19 -2.50 3.27 -13.66
C GLU A 19 -3.60 2.97 -14.69
N GLU A 20 -4.50 2.02 -14.39
CA GLU A 20 -5.54 1.58 -15.32
C GLU A 20 -6.83 2.40 -15.19
N CYS A 21 -7.36 2.55 -13.97
CA CYS A 21 -8.59 3.30 -13.71
C CYS A 21 -8.36 4.70 -13.12
N GLY A 22 -7.13 5.03 -12.72
CA GLY A 22 -6.79 6.32 -12.12
C GLY A 22 -7.15 6.46 -10.63
N LEU A 23 -7.54 5.37 -9.97
CA LEU A 23 -7.90 5.40 -8.55
C LEU A 23 -6.68 5.75 -7.68
N GLU A 24 -6.81 6.77 -6.83
CA GLU A 24 -5.78 7.20 -5.88
C GLU A 24 -6.15 6.82 -4.44
N LEU A 25 -5.28 6.06 -3.77
CA LEU A 25 -5.37 5.75 -2.35
C LEU A 25 -4.32 6.57 -1.60
N LYS A 26 -4.74 7.25 -0.53
CA LYS A 26 -3.82 7.98 0.35
C LYS A 26 -3.84 7.38 1.75
N VAL A 27 -2.67 7.10 2.29
CA VAL A 27 -2.52 6.60 3.65
C VAL A 27 -2.87 7.73 4.62
N SER A 28 -4.08 7.69 5.18
CA SER A 28 -4.55 8.70 6.14
C SER A 28 -3.97 8.49 7.54
N LYS A 29 -3.68 7.24 7.90
CA LYS A 29 -3.02 6.84 9.15
C LYS A 29 -2.12 5.63 8.88
N ALA A 30 -0.87 5.69 9.35
CA ALA A 30 0.06 4.58 9.26
C ALA A 30 -0.35 3.45 10.24
N CYS A 31 0.01 2.21 9.94
CA CYS A 31 -0.09 1.11 10.92
C CYS A 31 0.88 1.44 12.06
N ASP A 32 0.39 1.48 13.29
CA ASP A 32 1.22 1.62 14.50
C ASP A 32 1.65 0.24 15.03
N CYS A 33 1.75 -0.72 14.11
CA CYS A 33 2.01 -2.10 14.39
C CYS A 33 3.50 -2.22 14.74
N GLY A 34 3.82 -1.84 15.98
CA GLY A 34 5.17 -1.56 16.48
C GLY A 34 6.09 -2.76 16.70
N GLU A 35 5.68 -3.95 16.27
CA GLU A 35 6.52 -5.15 16.32
C GLU A 35 7.00 -5.53 14.91
N GLU A 36 8.31 -5.73 14.81
CA GLU A 36 9.00 -6.24 13.62
C GLU A 36 8.44 -7.64 13.31
N GLY A 37 7.58 -7.74 12.28
CA GLY A 37 6.91 -8.99 11.88
C GLY A 37 5.39 -9.06 12.09
N ALA A 38 4.77 -8.05 12.73
CA ALA A 38 3.31 -7.99 12.88
C ALA A 38 2.57 -7.55 11.59
N CYS A 39 3.25 -6.77 10.75
CA CYS A 39 2.73 -6.37 9.45
C CYS A 39 2.96 -7.47 8.42
N THR A 40 1.87 -8.12 7.99
CA THR A 40 1.90 -9.03 6.85
C THR A 40 2.00 -8.24 5.55
N GLU A 41 2.70 -8.79 4.56
CA GLU A 41 2.76 -8.25 3.20
C GLU A 41 1.35 -8.21 2.61
N GLN A 42 0.76 -7.02 2.47
CA GLN A 42 -0.58 -6.82 1.93
C GLN A 42 -0.46 -6.19 0.54
N GLY A 43 -1.18 -6.74 -0.44
CA GLY A 43 -1.20 -6.19 -1.79
C GLY A 43 -2.31 -5.17 -1.94
N PHE A 44 -1.99 -3.91 -2.17
CA PHE A 44 -2.98 -2.98 -2.74
C PHE A 44 -3.20 -3.36 -4.20
N VAL A 45 -4.28 -4.10 -4.48
CA VAL A 45 -4.65 -4.55 -5.82
C VAL A 45 -5.89 -3.80 -6.29
N CYS A 46 -5.80 -3.19 -7.46
CA CYS A 46 -6.89 -2.50 -8.13
C CYS A 46 -6.87 -2.90 -9.61
N CYS A 47 -8.03 -3.19 -10.21
CA CYS A 47 -8.15 -3.72 -11.57
C CYS A 47 -7.42 -5.04 -11.84
N GLY A 48 -7.06 -5.81 -10.80
CA GLY A 48 -6.30 -7.06 -10.93
C GLY A 48 -4.78 -6.89 -10.90
N ASP A 49 -4.30 -5.64 -10.86
CA ASP A 49 -2.89 -5.28 -10.78
C ASP A 49 -2.53 -4.55 -9.49
N SER A 50 -1.25 -4.60 -9.12
CA SER A 50 -0.74 -3.92 -7.93
C SER A 50 -0.66 -2.42 -8.17
N MET A 51 -1.18 -1.63 -7.23
CA MET A 51 -1.12 -0.17 -7.32
C MET A 51 0.32 0.34 -7.16
N LYS A 52 0.70 1.40 -7.88
CA LYS A 52 2.02 2.02 -7.78
C LYS A 52 2.03 3.12 -6.73
N LYS A 53 3.06 3.15 -5.90
CA LYS A 53 3.35 4.28 -5.01
C LYS A 53 3.82 5.48 -5.84
N LYS A 54 3.25 6.65 -5.57
CA LYS A 54 3.57 7.93 -6.19
C LYS A 54 4.69 8.65 -5.44
#